data_AF-A0A0F9AAV0-F1
#
_entry.id   AF-A0A0F9AAV0-F1
#
_cell.length_a   1.000
_cell.length_b   1.000
_cell.length_c   1.000
_cell.angle_alpha   90.00
_cell.angle_beta   90.00
_cell.angle_gamma   90.00
#
_symmetry.space_group_name_H-M   'P 1'
#
loop_
_entity.id
_entity.type
_entity.pdbx_description
1 polymer ?
#
loop_
_entity_poly.entity_id
_entity_poly.type
_entity_poly.pdbx_seq_one_letter_code
_entity_poly.pdbx_strand_id
1 'polypeptide(L)'
;KENFPSTHICNTPEEAVILVRGFKRKGEGVLIEELSVHVGRRASMTKQNRLFNMFLDICRMKQAVIVGNCPHISFVDKHYSMMAQSWVNVKQVDFKKGIVLAKAYWLQTSPFKSDPYTHKYINEDGDEIDLCYMRKPSDEICKVYEGIKGTANDSVLDDVVLTLQKDRQEKLKQIGHKFLPPREKEAYELYLEGCTSKEGGKEMGITPSSYNKTLCRSKDKLKSQDYRRELQSLNEKKTKERRQT
;
A
#
# COMPACT_ATOMS: atom_id res chain seq x y z
N LYS A 1 -29.92 -20.13 0.52
CA LYS A 1 -28.97 -18.98 0.52
C LYS A 1 -27.59 -19.59 0.38
N GLU A 2 -26.91 -19.33 -0.73
CA GLU A 2 -25.54 -19.77 -0.94
C GLU A 2 -24.62 -18.87 -0.10
N ASN A 3 -23.70 -19.46 0.66
CA ASN A 3 -22.74 -18.69 1.46
C ASN A 3 -21.63 -18.15 0.56
N PHE A 4 -21.12 -16.96 0.86
CA PHE A 4 -19.96 -16.43 0.14
C PHE A 4 -18.75 -17.35 0.39
N PRO A 5 -18.10 -17.87 -0.67
CA PRO A 5 -16.98 -18.79 -0.51
C PRO A 5 -15.76 -18.07 0.05
N SER A 6 -15.13 -18.66 1.08
CA SER A 6 -13.93 -18.12 1.71
C SER A 6 -12.73 -18.03 0.75
N THR A 7 -12.70 -18.84 -0.29
CA THR A 7 -11.70 -18.82 -1.37
C THR A 7 -11.80 -17.60 -2.28
N HIS A 8 -12.85 -16.78 -2.15
CA HIS A 8 -13.04 -15.57 -2.95
C HIS A 8 -12.55 -14.29 -2.25
N ILE A 9 -11.77 -14.44 -1.17
CA ILE A 9 -11.10 -13.35 -0.47
C ILE A 9 -9.67 -13.29 -1.00
N CYS A 10 -9.28 -12.15 -1.56
CA CYS A 10 -7.97 -11.95 -2.19
C CYS A 10 -7.20 -10.83 -1.49
N ASN A 11 -5.89 -11.04 -1.34
CA ASN A 11 -4.95 -10.06 -0.82
C ASN A 11 -4.44 -9.11 -1.89
N THR A 12 -4.32 -9.60 -3.13
CA THR A 12 -3.67 -8.84 -4.20
C THR A 12 -4.54 -8.77 -5.44
N PRO A 13 -4.40 -7.72 -6.27
CA PRO A 13 -5.02 -7.66 -7.59
C PRO A 13 -4.68 -8.88 -8.47
N GLU A 14 -3.47 -9.41 -8.37
CA GLU A 14 -3.00 -10.57 -9.12
C GLU A 14 -3.79 -11.84 -8.76
N GLU A 15 -3.97 -12.12 -7.47
CA GLU A 15 -4.84 -13.21 -7.00
C GLU A 15 -6.27 -13.03 -7.50
N ALA A 16 -6.80 -11.81 -7.42
CA ALA A 16 -8.14 -11.50 -7.88
C ALA A 16 -8.30 -11.74 -9.40
N VAL A 17 -7.30 -11.40 -10.21
CA VAL A 17 -7.30 -11.70 -11.67
C VAL A 17 -7.36 -13.20 -11.92
N ILE A 18 -6.54 -13.98 -11.22
CA ILE A 18 -6.50 -15.45 -11.37
C ILE A 18 -7.86 -16.05 -10.99
N LEU A 19 -8.44 -15.57 -9.89
CA LEU A 19 -9.74 -16.02 -9.40
C LEU A 19 -10.86 -15.69 -10.39
N VAL A 20 -10.99 -14.43 -10.80
CA VAL A 20 -12.08 -13.98 -11.71
C VAL A 20 -11.96 -14.63 -13.08
N ARG A 21 -10.74 -14.92 -13.56
CA ARG A 21 -10.55 -15.72 -14.78
C ARG A 21 -11.26 -17.08 -14.69
N GLY A 22 -11.24 -17.69 -13.52
CA GLY A 22 -11.87 -18.98 -13.21
C GLY A 22 -13.40 -18.93 -13.04
N PHE A 23 -14.00 -17.74 -12.94
CA PHE A 23 -15.46 -17.61 -12.77
C PHE A 23 -16.23 -18.16 -13.97
N LYS A 24 -17.23 -18.97 -13.64
CA LYS A 24 -18.10 -19.70 -14.57
C LYS A 24 -19.52 -19.13 -14.60
N ARG A 25 -19.95 -18.46 -13.53
CA ARG A 25 -21.29 -17.91 -13.36
C ARG A 25 -21.23 -16.38 -13.30
N LYS A 26 -22.27 -15.75 -13.83
CA LYS A 26 -22.49 -14.31 -13.69
C LYS A 26 -22.84 -13.98 -12.24
N GLY A 27 -22.34 -12.87 -11.73
CA GLY A 27 -22.60 -12.44 -10.35
C GLY A 27 -21.71 -13.11 -9.29
N GLU A 28 -20.73 -13.92 -9.68
CA GLU A 28 -19.70 -14.38 -8.74
C GLU A 28 -18.93 -13.18 -8.19
N GLY A 29 -18.75 -13.15 -6.86
CA GLY A 29 -18.15 -12.03 -6.16
C GLY A 29 -16.70 -12.31 -5.75
N VAL A 30 -15.88 -11.28 -5.72
CA VAL A 30 -14.54 -11.28 -5.12
C VAL A 30 -14.45 -10.16 -4.06
N LEU A 31 -13.88 -10.48 -2.92
CA LEU A 31 -13.57 -9.53 -1.86
C LEU A 31 -12.08 -9.21 -1.92
N ILE A 32 -11.72 -7.95 -2.13
CA ILE A 32 -10.35 -7.48 -2.14
C ILE A 32 -10.09 -6.67 -0.88
N GLU A 33 -9.08 -7.10 -0.13
CA GLU A 33 -8.70 -6.44 1.12
C GLU A 33 -7.87 -5.17 0.86
N GLU A 34 -8.08 -4.16 1.68
CA GLU A 34 -7.40 -2.86 1.70
C GLU A 34 -7.18 -2.25 0.31
N LEU A 35 -8.27 -2.05 -0.42
CA LEU A 35 -8.22 -1.51 -1.78
C LEU A 35 -7.39 -0.22 -1.87
N SER A 36 -7.41 0.64 -0.84
CA SER A 36 -6.60 1.86 -0.77
C SER A 36 -5.08 1.64 -0.82
N VAL A 37 -4.58 0.48 -0.41
CA VAL A 37 -3.15 0.14 -0.48
C VAL A 37 -2.77 -0.20 -1.92
N HIS A 38 -3.60 -1.00 -2.60
CA HIS A 38 -3.35 -1.45 -3.96
C HIS A 38 -3.60 -0.38 -5.03
N VAL A 39 -4.52 0.55 -4.75
CA VAL A 39 -4.89 1.63 -5.66
C VAL A 39 -4.88 2.99 -4.98
N GLY A 40 -3.78 3.27 -4.29
CA GLY A 40 -3.53 4.55 -3.64
C GLY A 40 -3.51 5.73 -4.61
N ARG A 41 -4.10 6.85 -4.18
CA ARG A 41 -4.10 8.12 -4.92
C ARG A 41 -2.67 8.57 -5.25
N ARG A 42 -2.40 8.85 -6.54
CA ARG A 42 -1.08 9.21 -7.15
C ARG A 42 -0.19 8.04 -7.59
N ALA A 43 -0.62 6.79 -7.47
CA ALA A 43 0.04 5.65 -8.12
C ALA A 43 -0.39 5.43 -9.59
N SER A 44 -1.14 6.40 -10.17
CA SER A 44 -1.96 6.29 -11.40
C SER A 44 -1.26 5.87 -12.70
N MET A 45 0.06 5.72 -12.71
CA MET A 45 0.85 5.31 -13.88
C MET A 45 1.76 4.09 -13.63
N THR A 46 1.62 3.43 -12.48
CA THR A 46 2.43 2.25 -12.13
C THR A 46 1.95 0.99 -12.86
N LYS A 47 2.81 -0.04 -12.94
CA LYS A 47 2.43 -1.37 -13.49
C LYS A 47 1.21 -1.95 -12.77
N GLN A 48 1.07 -1.71 -11.47
CA GLN A 48 -0.07 -2.14 -10.67
C GLN A 48 -1.38 -1.52 -11.16
N ASN A 49 -1.41 -0.23 -11.50
CA ASN A 49 -2.63 0.40 -12.00
C ASN A 49 -3.07 -0.13 -13.36
N ARG A 50 -2.12 -0.46 -14.25
CA ARG A 50 -2.43 -1.13 -15.52
C ARG A 50 -3.03 -2.52 -15.28
N LEU A 51 -2.44 -3.29 -14.36
CA LEU A 51 -2.94 -4.62 -13.99
C LEU A 51 -4.33 -4.53 -13.36
N PHE A 52 -4.56 -3.54 -12.50
CA PHE A 52 -5.87 -3.33 -11.88
C PHE A 52 -6.92 -2.85 -12.89
N ASN A 53 -6.57 -2.01 -13.86
CA ASN A 53 -7.49 -1.66 -14.95
C ASN A 53 -7.87 -2.89 -15.78
N MET A 54 -6.89 -3.72 -16.16
CA MET A 54 -7.16 -4.99 -16.85
C MET A 54 -8.04 -5.91 -16.01
N PHE A 55 -7.81 -5.97 -14.70
CA PHE A 55 -8.64 -6.72 -13.76
C PHE A 55 -10.10 -6.24 -13.77
N LEU A 56 -10.34 -4.93 -13.70
CA LEU A 56 -11.68 -4.36 -13.75
C LEU A 56 -12.38 -4.64 -15.09
N ASP A 57 -11.64 -4.57 -16.20
CA ASP A 57 -12.16 -4.93 -17.52
C ASP A 57 -12.57 -6.41 -17.58
N ILE A 58 -11.75 -7.32 -17.04
CA ILE A 58 -12.08 -8.74 -16.92
C ILE A 58 -13.34 -8.93 -16.08
N CYS A 59 -13.44 -8.25 -14.93
CA CYS A 59 -14.63 -8.32 -14.07
C CYS A 59 -15.88 -7.83 -14.80
N ARG A 60 -15.78 -6.76 -15.58
CA ARG A 60 -16.89 -6.26 -16.41
C ARG A 60 -17.31 -7.28 -17.46
N MET A 61 -16.36 -7.90 -18.15
CA MET A 61 -16.65 -8.95 -19.15
C MET A 61 -17.31 -10.17 -18.53
N LYS A 62 -16.87 -10.56 -17.32
CA LYS A 62 -17.39 -11.71 -16.58
C LYS A 62 -18.66 -11.40 -15.79
N GLN A 63 -19.07 -10.14 -15.71
CA GLN A 63 -20.15 -9.67 -14.83
C GLN A 63 -19.91 -10.11 -13.37
N ALA A 64 -18.66 -10.00 -12.93
CA ALA A 64 -18.23 -10.30 -11.57
C ALA A 64 -18.49 -9.09 -10.64
N VAL A 65 -18.79 -9.37 -9.37
CA VAL A 65 -18.96 -8.34 -8.35
C VAL A 65 -17.66 -8.18 -7.58
N ILE A 66 -17.17 -6.95 -7.45
CA ILE A 66 -15.98 -6.67 -6.64
C ILE A 66 -16.44 -5.89 -5.42
N VAL A 67 -16.06 -6.38 -4.24
CA VAL A 67 -16.21 -5.66 -2.98
C VAL A 67 -14.80 -5.31 -2.50
N GLY A 68 -14.52 -4.02 -2.35
CA GLY A 68 -13.27 -3.55 -1.77
C GLY A 68 -13.55 -2.78 -0.49
N ASN A 69 -12.82 -3.07 0.59
CA ASN A 69 -12.86 -2.25 1.79
C ASN A 69 -11.80 -1.13 1.70
N CYS A 70 -12.14 0.04 2.22
CA CYS A 70 -11.20 1.14 2.38
C CYS A 70 -11.61 2.01 3.57
N PRO A 71 -10.67 2.65 4.28
CA PRO A 71 -11.00 3.54 5.40
C PRO A 71 -11.82 4.76 4.97
N HIS A 72 -11.49 5.32 3.80
CA HIS A 72 -12.21 6.43 3.19
C HIS A 72 -12.00 6.42 1.67
N ILE A 73 -13.05 6.74 0.91
CA ILE A 73 -13.01 6.70 -0.56
C ILE A 73 -11.95 7.64 -1.16
N SER A 74 -11.58 8.71 -0.46
CA SER A 74 -10.54 9.65 -0.91
C SER A 74 -9.12 9.07 -0.97
N PHE A 75 -8.88 7.92 -0.32
CA PHE A 75 -7.61 7.20 -0.40
C PHE A 75 -7.48 6.40 -1.68
N VAL A 76 -8.61 6.00 -2.26
CA VAL A 76 -8.67 5.31 -3.54
C VAL A 76 -8.42 6.31 -4.66
N ASP A 77 -7.68 5.91 -5.69
CA ASP A 77 -7.47 6.77 -6.84
C ASP A 77 -8.81 7.18 -7.47
N LYS A 78 -8.81 8.41 -7.99
CA LYS A 78 -9.99 9.03 -8.57
C LYS A 78 -10.56 8.24 -9.74
N HIS A 79 -9.68 7.63 -10.54
CA HIS A 79 -10.09 6.79 -11.67
C HIS A 79 -10.92 5.59 -11.22
N TYR A 80 -10.52 4.93 -10.13
CA TYR A 80 -11.27 3.79 -9.59
C TYR A 80 -12.54 4.21 -8.88
N SER A 81 -12.50 5.35 -8.18
CA SER A 81 -13.71 5.94 -7.58
C SER A 81 -14.78 6.27 -8.63
N MET A 82 -14.36 6.64 -9.84
CA MET A 82 -15.26 6.86 -10.98
C MET A 82 -15.82 5.56 -11.58
N MET A 83 -15.15 4.42 -11.41
CA MET A 83 -15.65 3.13 -11.88
C MET A 83 -16.52 2.41 -10.85
N ALA A 84 -16.50 2.86 -9.60
CA ALA A 84 -17.34 2.30 -8.55
C ALA A 84 -18.83 2.57 -8.83
N GLN A 85 -19.66 1.53 -8.69
CA GLN A 85 -21.11 1.63 -8.86
C GLN A 85 -21.81 1.96 -7.56
N SER A 86 -21.25 1.52 -6.43
CA SER A 86 -21.86 1.66 -5.12
C SER A 86 -20.82 2.03 -4.07
N TRP A 87 -21.23 2.83 -3.10
CA TRP A 87 -20.45 3.14 -1.92
C TRP A 87 -21.25 2.84 -0.67
N VAL A 88 -20.72 1.95 0.17
CA VAL A 88 -21.37 1.54 1.42
C VAL A 88 -20.60 2.12 2.59
N ASN A 89 -21.25 2.99 3.36
CA ASN A 89 -20.68 3.65 4.52
C ASN A 89 -21.24 3.03 5.80
N VAL A 90 -20.40 2.32 6.54
CA VAL A 90 -20.77 1.70 7.82
C VAL A 90 -21.00 2.79 8.87
N LYS A 91 -22.18 2.79 9.50
CA LYS A 91 -22.55 3.75 10.54
C LYS A 91 -22.36 3.19 11.94
N GLN A 92 -22.80 1.96 12.15
CA GLN A 92 -22.77 1.32 13.46
C GLN A 92 -22.69 -0.19 13.31
N VAL A 93 -21.97 -0.83 14.22
CA VAL A 93 -21.92 -2.29 14.35
C VAL A 93 -22.56 -2.66 15.69
N ASP A 94 -23.66 -3.38 15.65
CA ASP A 94 -24.25 -4.04 16.82
C ASP A 94 -23.66 -5.43 16.95
N PHE A 95 -22.59 -5.54 17.75
CA PHE A 95 -21.90 -6.81 18.00
C PHE A 95 -22.76 -7.84 18.73
N LYS A 96 -23.75 -7.40 19.54
CA LYS A 96 -24.63 -8.32 20.28
C LYS A 96 -25.61 -9.00 19.34
N LYS A 97 -26.16 -8.24 18.39
CA LYS A 97 -27.10 -8.77 17.39
C LYS A 97 -26.41 -9.32 16.14
N GLY A 98 -25.12 -9.05 15.96
CA GLY A 98 -24.38 -9.43 14.75
C GLY A 98 -24.91 -8.69 13.52
N ILE A 99 -25.28 -7.41 13.68
CA ILE A 99 -25.85 -6.58 12.61
C ILE A 99 -24.98 -5.35 12.39
N VAL A 100 -24.74 -5.02 11.13
CA VAL A 100 -24.08 -3.80 10.69
C VAL A 100 -25.13 -2.89 10.07
N LEU A 101 -25.26 -1.68 10.62
CA LEU A 101 -26.02 -0.60 10.01
C LEU A 101 -25.10 0.20 9.09
N ALA A 102 -25.50 0.36 7.84
CA ALA A 102 -24.76 1.15 6.87
C ALA A 102 -25.69 2.03 6.02
N LYS A 103 -25.12 3.00 5.34
CA LYS A 103 -25.78 3.75 4.26
C LYS A 103 -25.16 3.33 2.94
N ALA A 104 -25.99 2.86 2.00
CA ALA A 104 -25.55 2.54 0.66
C ALA A 104 -25.92 3.69 -0.28
N TYR A 105 -24.96 4.11 -1.09
CA TYR A 105 -25.14 5.11 -2.13
C TYR A 105 -24.87 4.48 -3.48
N TRP A 106 -25.73 4.77 -4.44
CA TRP A 106 -25.43 4.55 -5.85
C TRP A 106 -24.54 5.70 -6.33
N LEU A 107 -23.47 5.38 -7.04
CA LEU A 107 -22.54 6.37 -7.58
C LEU A 107 -22.82 6.60 -9.06
N GLN A 108 -22.94 7.87 -9.43
CA GLN A 108 -23.04 8.30 -10.82
C GLN A 108 -21.88 9.23 -11.16
N THR A 109 -21.14 8.89 -12.21
CA THR A 109 -20.09 9.76 -12.73
C THR A 109 -20.62 10.68 -13.81
N SER A 110 -20.33 11.98 -13.68
CA SER A 110 -20.53 12.93 -14.77
C SER A 110 -19.25 13.03 -15.61
N PRO A 111 -19.33 13.07 -16.95
CA PRO A 111 -18.16 13.29 -17.78
C PRO A 111 -17.54 14.70 -17.60
N PHE A 112 -18.29 15.65 -17.03
CA PHE A 112 -17.84 17.04 -16.85
C PHE A 112 -17.32 17.34 -15.44
N LYS A 113 -17.72 16.55 -14.44
CA LYS A 113 -17.25 16.71 -13.07
C LYS A 113 -16.33 15.59 -12.70
N SER A 114 -15.26 15.98 -12.04
CA SER A 114 -14.22 15.06 -11.67
C SER A 114 -14.66 14.11 -10.53
N ASP A 115 -15.60 14.51 -9.68
CA ASP A 115 -16.04 13.72 -8.53
C ASP A 115 -17.39 13.01 -8.78
N PRO A 116 -17.57 11.77 -8.28
CA PRO A 116 -18.82 11.03 -8.44
C PRO A 116 -19.94 11.64 -7.59
N TYR A 117 -21.15 11.60 -8.11
CA TYR A 117 -22.37 11.98 -7.40
C TYR A 117 -22.94 10.79 -6.66
N THR A 118 -23.38 11.03 -5.43
CA THR A 118 -24.04 10.02 -4.60
C THR A 118 -25.55 10.18 -4.71
N HIS A 119 -26.22 9.11 -5.10
CA HIS A 119 -27.67 8.97 -5.10
C HIS A 119 -28.07 7.95 -4.03
N LYS A 120 -29.22 8.17 -3.39
CA LYS A 120 -29.79 7.15 -2.51
C LYS A 120 -30.50 6.09 -3.34
N TYR A 121 -30.54 4.86 -2.83
CA TYR A 121 -31.38 3.83 -3.42
C TYR A 121 -32.86 4.12 -3.15
N ILE A 122 -33.73 3.71 -4.05
CA ILE A 122 -35.18 3.84 -3.94
C ILE A 122 -35.77 2.43 -3.89
N ASN A 123 -36.69 2.17 -2.97
CA ASN A 123 -37.38 0.88 -2.89
C ASN A 123 -38.50 0.76 -3.96
N GLU A 124 -39.21 -0.35 -4.00
CA GLU A 124 -40.32 -0.56 -4.95
C GLU A 124 -41.49 0.41 -4.72
N ASP A 125 -41.64 0.92 -3.50
CA ASP A 125 -42.68 1.87 -3.10
C ASP A 125 -42.35 3.34 -3.42
N GLY A 126 -41.12 3.61 -3.89
CA GLY A 126 -40.65 4.97 -4.19
C GLY A 126 -39.97 5.70 -3.02
N ASP A 127 -39.82 5.05 -1.87
CA ASP A 127 -39.15 5.62 -0.69
C ASP A 127 -37.62 5.51 -0.79
N GLU A 128 -36.94 6.55 -0.30
CA GLU A 128 -35.48 6.56 -0.20
C GLU A 128 -35.00 5.60 0.89
N ILE A 129 -34.13 4.66 0.51
CA ILE A 129 -33.44 3.76 1.43
C ILE A 129 -32.27 4.51 2.07
N ASP A 130 -32.47 5.02 3.28
CA ASP A 130 -31.42 5.74 4.02
C ASP A 130 -30.51 4.81 4.84
N LEU A 131 -31.01 3.64 5.27
CA LEU A 131 -30.26 2.69 6.10
C LEU A 131 -30.43 1.25 5.58
N CYS A 132 -29.31 0.55 5.52
CA CYS A 132 -29.21 -0.86 5.16
C CYS A 132 -28.73 -1.67 6.38
N TYR A 133 -29.44 -2.75 6.67
CA TYR A 133 -29.07 -3.71 7.72
C TYR A 133 -28.38 -4.91 7.08
N MET A 134 -27.08 -5.06 7.35
CA MET A 134 -26.30 -6.20 6.90
C MET A 134 -26.03 -7.14 8.07
N ARG A 135 -26.10 -8.45 7.84
CA ARG A 135 -25.70 -9.43 8.86
C ARG A 135 -24.19 -9.58 8.87
N LYS A 136 -23.62 -9.85 10.05
CA LYS A 136 -22.24 -10.29 10.19
C LYS A 136 -22.02 -11.54 9.30
N PRO A 137 -20.89 -11.63 8.57
CA PRO A 137 -20.49 -12.87 7.90
C PRO A 137 -20.38 -14.06 8.87
N SER A 138 -20.30 -15.28 8.33
CA SER A 138 -20.06 -16.47 9.16
C SER A 138 -18.69 -16.38 9.86
N ASP A 139 -18.59 -16.99 11.04
CA ASP A 139 -17.33 -16.97 11.80
C ASP A 139 -16.17 -17.66 11.05
N GLU A 140 -16.47 -18.59 10.15
CA GLU A 140 -15.48 -19.20 9.26
C GLU A 140 -14.87 -18.18 8.30
N ILE A 141 -15.71 -17.36 7.64
CA ILE A 141 -15.26 -16.27 6.78
C ILE A 141 -14.44 -15.27 7.59
N CYS A 142 -14.91 -14.90 8.78
CA CYS A 142 -14.18 -13.99 9.66
C CYS A 142 -12.79 -14.54 10.04
N LYS A 143 -12.67 -15.85 10.35
CA LYS A 143 -11.37 -16.47 10.67
C LYS A 143 -10.40 -16.43 9.50
N VAL A 144 -10.87 -16.78 8.30
CA VAL A 144 -10.05 -16.73 7.08
C VAL A 144 -9.60 -15.30 6.81
N TYR A 145 -10.53 -14.35 6.90
CA TYR A 145 -10.27 -12.93 6.70
C TYR A 145 -9.23 -12.36 7.68
N GLU A 146 -9.36 -12.64 8.98
CA GLU A 146 -8.38 -12.16 9.98
C GLU A 146 -6.99 -12.79 9.80
N GLY A 147 -6.92 -14.06 9.38
CA GLY A 147 -5.66 -14.72 9.05
C GLY A 147 -4.95 -14.05 7.86
N ILE A 148 -5.71 -13.76 6.82
CA ILE A 148 -5.26 -13.04 5.61
C ILE A 148 -4.73 -11.64 6.00
N LYS A 149 -5.50 -10.89 6.79
CA LYS A 149 -5.13 -9.54 7.26
C LYS A 149 -3.83 -9.50 8.06
N GLY A 150 -3.58 -10.49 8.92
CA GLY A 150 -2.32 -10.59 9.66
C GLY A 150 -1.12 -10.71 8.73
N THR A 151 -1.18 -11.67 7.80
CA THR A 151 -0.09 -11.92 6.85
C THR A 151 0.18 -10.77 5.88
N ALA A 152 -0.88 -10.09 5.41
CA ALA A 152 -0.76 -8.98 4.49
C ALA A 152 -0.06 -7.78 5.16
N ASN A 153 -0.44 -7.43 6.39
CA ASN A 153 0.14 -6.31 7.12
C ASN A 153 1.64 -6.51 7.38
N ASP A 154 2.05 -7.71 7.78
CA ASP A 154 3.46 -8.01 8.01
C ASP A 154 4.29 -7.85 6.72
N SER A 155 3.78 -8.36 5.59
CA SER A 155 4.47 -8.22 4.30
C SER A 155 4.62 -6.77 3.84
N VAL A 156 3.58 -5.95 4.01
CA VAL A 156 3.60 -4.52 3.64
C VAL A 156 4.56 -3.76 4.55
N LEU A 157 4.56 -4.06 5.86
CA LEU A 157 5.49 -3.45 6.81
C LEU A 157 6.94 -3.80 6.48
N ASP A 158 7.23 -5.06 6.15
CA ASP A 158 8.57 -5.49 5.76
C ASP A 158 9.04 -4.77 4.49
N ASP A 159 8.19 -4.65 3.47
CA ASP A 159 8.51 -3.91 2.25
C ASP A 159 8.77 -2.43 2.50
N VAL A 160 7.97 -1.79 3.37
CA VAL A 160 8.16 -0.40 3.77
C VAL A 160 9.46 -0.24 4.55
N VAL A 161 9.76 -1.14 5.48
CA VAL A 161 11.01 -1.14 6.26
C VAL A 161 12.21 -1.29 5.33
N LEU A 162 12.17 -2.24 4.40
CA LEU A 162 13.23 -2.47 3.40
C LEU A 162 13.44 -1.23 2.52
N THR A 163 12.36 -0.60 2.07
CA THR A 163 12.43 0.61 1.24
C THR A 163 13.02 1.78 2.02
N LEU A 164 12.58 2.01 3.26
CA LEU A 164 13.13 3.04 4.13
C LEU A 164 14.61 2.79 4.47
N GLN A 165 15.01 1.53 4.65
CA GLN A 165 16.40 1.15 4.86
C GLN A 165 17.25 1.44 3.62
N LYS A 166 16.79 1.08 2.42
CA LYS A 166 17.47 1.40 1.15
C LYS A 166 17.61 2.89 0.94
N ASP A 167 16.53 3.66 1.09
CA ASP A 167 16.54 5.13 1.00
C ASP A 167 17.52 5.75 2.01
N ARG A 168 17.56 5.22 3.23
CA ARG A 168 18.50 5.66 4.26
C ARG A 168 19.94 5.30 3.88
N GLN A 169 20.20 4.09 3.41
CA GLN A 169 21.52 3.67 2.95
C GLN A 169 22.01 4.53 1.79
N GLU A 170 21.18 4.79 0.79
CA GLU A 170 21.53 5.66 -0.34
C GLU A 170 21.85 7.09 0.10
N LYS A 171 21.05 7.68 1.00
CA LYS A 171 21.34 9.00 1.58
C LYS A 171 22.66 9.00 2.33
N LEU A 172 22.93 7.97 3.11
CA LEU A 172 24.19 7.83 3.85
C LEU A 172 25.38 7.65 2.91
N LYS A 173 25.23 6.91 1.79
CA LYS A 173 26.25 6.80 0.73
C LYS A 173 26.50 8.17 0.10
N GLN A 174 25.48 8.88 -0.36
CA GLN A 174 25.63 10.21 -1.00
C GLN A 174 26.36 11.22 -0.11
N ILE A 175 26.08 11.22 1.19
CA ILE A 175 26.75 12.13 2.13
C ILE A 175 28.17 11.65 2.44
N GLY A 176 28.36 10.34 2.64
CA GLY A 176 29.69 9.75 2.78
C GLY A 176 30.62 10.14 1.63
N HIS A 177 30.11 10.08 0.39
CA HIS A 177 30.88 10.48 -0.80
C HIS A 177 31.34 11.94 -0.79
N LYS A 178 30.59 12.84 -0.14
CA LYS A 178 30.89 14.27 -0.12
C LYS A 178 31.89 14.66 0.98
N PHE A 179 31.88 13.96 2.10
CA PHE A 179 32.61 14.35 3.31
C PHE A 179 33.78 13.45 3.68
N LEU A 180 33.78 12.21 3.17
CA LEU A 180 34.81 11.25 3.53
C LEU A 180 35.92 11.21 2.48
N PRO A 181 37.19 11.21 2.91
CA PRO A 181 38.32 10.85 2.05
C PRO A 181 38.12 9.47 1.40
N PRO A 182 38.76 9.18 0.25
CA PRO A 182 38.52 7.95 -0.53
C PRO A 182 38.59 6.65 0.29
N ARG A 183 39.59 6.51 1.18
CA ARG A 183 39.73 5.34 2.05
C ARG A 183 38.67 5.25 3.16
N GLU A 184 38.28 6.39 3.72
CA GLU A 184 37.25 6.44 4.76
C GLU A 184 35.85 6.20 4.18
N LYS A 185 35.65 6.63 2.93
CA LYS A 185 34.46 6.38 2.11
C LYS A 185 34.29 4.89 1.82
N GLU A 186 35.33 4.26 1.29
CA GLU A 186 35.34 2.81 0.99
C GLU A 186 35.04 1.97 2.24
N ALA A 187 35.66 2.30 3.38
CA ALA A 187 35.37 1.63 4.65
C ALA A 187 33.90 1.78 5.09
N TYR A 188 33.32 2.95 4.85
CA TYR A 188 31.94 3.27 5.23
C TYR A 188 30.91 2.62 4.31
N GLU A 189 31.20 2.49 3.01
CA GLU A 189 30.35 1.78 2.05
C GLU A 189 30.24 0.29 2.37
N LEU A 190 31.39 -0.37 2.62
CA LEU A 190 31.42 -1.78 3.04
C LEU A 190 30.65 -2.00 4.35
N TYR A 191 30.70 -1.04 5.28
CA TYR A 191 29.89 -1.09 6.49
C TYR A 191 28.39 -0.97 6.21
N LEU A 192 27.98 -0.09 5.28
CA LEU A 192 26.57 0.06 4.89
C LEU A 192 26.04 -1.16 4.14
N GLU A 193 26.90 -1.91 3.47
CA GLU A 193 26.62 -3.18 2.79
C GLU A 193 26.55 -4.38 3.76
N GLY A 194 26.84 -4.15 5.04
CA GLY A 194 26.74 -5.17 6.09
C GLY A 194 27.97 -6.06 6.24
N CYS A 195 29.10 -5.70 5.61
CA CYS A 195 30.34 -6.46 5.77
C CYS A 195 30.83 -6.44 7.22
N THR A 196 31.30 -7.59 7.71
CA THR A 196 31.96 -7.69 9.01
C THR A 196 33.34 -7.03 8.96
N SER A 197 33.92 -6.68 10.12
CA SER A 197 35.27 -6.08 10.18
C SER A 197 36.36 -6.94 9.54
N LYS A 198 36.16 -8.27 9.50
CA LYS A 198 37.10 -9.20 8.85
C LYS A 198 36.99 -9.13 7.33
N GLU A 199 35.78 -9.13 6.80
CA GLU A 199 35.50 -9.02 5.36
C GLU A 199 35.90 -7.65 4.82
N GLY A 200 35.50 -6.58 5.51
CA GLY A 200 35.85 -5.22 5.10
C GLY A 200 37.36 -4.95 5.16
N GLY A 201 38.07 -5.50 6.14
CA GLY A 201 39.53 -5.45 6.18
C GLY A 201 40.18 -6.19 5.01
N LYS A 202 39.68 -7.39 4.70
CA LYS A 202 40.16 -8.19 3.56
C LYS A 202 39.97 -7.45 2.23
N GLU A 203 38.79 -6.87 2.01
CA GLU A 203 38.46 -6.13 0.78
C GLU A 203 39.35 -4.90 0.59
N MET A 204 39.57 -4.14 1.66
CA MET A 204 40.43 -2.94 1.65
C MET A 204 41.93 -3.25 1.70
N GLY A 205 42.34 -4.52 1.79
CA GLY A 205 43.74 -4.91 1.94
C GLY A 205 44.39 -4.43 3.25
N ILE A 206 43.62 -4.32 4.33
CA ILE A 206 44.08 -3.86 5.66
C ILE A 206 43.68 -4.83 6.78
N THR A 207 44.31 -4.69 7.95
CA THR A 207 43.90 -5.51 9.10
C THR A 207 42.49 -5.12 9.59
N PRO A 208 41.73 -6.05 10.19
CA PRO A 208 40.40 -5.74 10.74
C PRO A 208 40.41 -4.61 11.79
N SER A 209 41.51 -4.48 12.54
CA SER A 209 41.71 -3.39 13.51
C SER A 209 41.89 -2.03 12.82
N SER A 210 42.69 -1.99 11.74
CA SER A 210 42.84 -0.78 10.92
C SER A 210 41.55 -0.40 10.21
N TYR A 211 40.78 -1.37 9.73
CA TYR A 211 39.43 -1.15 9.17
C TYR A 211 38.51 -0.51 10.20
N ASN A 212 38.41 -1.07 11.41
CA ASN A 212 37.57 -0.51 12.48
C ASN A 212 37.98 0.90 12.88
N LYS A 213 39.29 1.18 12.99
CA LYS A 213 39.78 2.55 13.25
C LYS A 213 39.38 3.53 12.16
N THR A 214 39.44 3.10 10.90
CA THR A 214 39.07 3.91 9.74
C THR A 214 37.55 4.17 9.75
N LEU A 215 36.75 3.15 9.99
CA LEU A 215 35.30 3.23 10.12
C LEU A 215 34.87 4.14 11.29
N CYS A 216 35.54 4.07 12.44
CA CYS A 216 35.28 4.97 13.57
C CYS A 216 35.51 6.44 13.18
N ARG A 217 36.63 6.76 12.52
CA ARG A 217 36.91 8.11 12.02
C ARG A 217 35.85 8.59 11.04
N SER A 218 35.41 7.71 10.11
CA SER A 218 34.32 8.02 9.19
C SER A 218 33.03 8.34 9.95
N LYS A 219 32.65 7.52 10.95
CA LYS A 219 31.44 7.73 11.75
C LYS A 219 31.51 9.01 12.59
N ASP A 220 32.66 9.36 13.14
CA ASP A 220 32.82 10.56 13.96
C ASP A 220 32.73 11.83 13.10
N LYS A 221 33.30 11.83 11.89
CA LYS A 221 33.12 12.93 10.92
C LYS A 221 31.66 13.09 10.51
N LEU A 222 30.95 11.98 10.31
CA LEU A 222 29.51 11.98 10.04
C LEU A 222 28.65 12.28 11.27
N LYS A 223 29.21 12.42 12.47
CA LYS A 223 28.47 12.91 13.66
C LYS A 223 28.68 14.38 13.92
N SER A 224 29.60 15.02 13.19
CA SER A 224 29.93 16.43 13.33
C SER A 224 28.71 17.35 13.11
N GLN A 225 28.77 18.56 13.66
CA GLN A 225 27.67 19.52 13.56
C GLN A 225 27.48 20.00 12.10
N ASP A 226 28.56 20.08 11.33
CA ASP A 226 28.55 20.43 9.91
C ASP A 226 27.82 19.36 9.08
N TYR A 227 28.01 18.09 9.41
CA TYR A 227 27.24 17.00 8.81
C TYR A 227 25.73 17.14 9.03
N ARG A 228 25.32 17.49 10.27
CA ARG A 228 23.88 17.61 10.59
C ARG A 228 23.23 18.75 9.82
N ARG A 229 23.93 19.88 9.67
CA ARG A 229 23.47 21.04 8.87
C ARG A 229 23.27 20.69 7.41
N GLU A 230 24.17 19.89 6.84
CA GLU A 230 24.09 19.54 5.43
C GLU A 230 23.08 18.43 5.12
N LEU A 231 22.90 17.47 6.02
CA LEU A 231 21.80 16.52 5.94
C LEU A 231 20.45 17.25 5.95
N GLN A 232 20.33 18.30 6.77
CA GLN A 232 19.15 19.14 6.83
C GLN A 232 18.91 19.88 5.50
N SER A 233 19.95 20.49 4.91
CA SER A 233 19.82 21.20 3.62
C SER A 233 19.46 20.28 2.45
N LEU A 234 20.01 19.05 2.41
CA LEU A 234 19.64 18.04 1.41
C LEU A 234 18.19 17.59 1.54
N ASN A 235 17.70 17.39 2.77
CA ASN A 235 16.30 17.06 3.02
C ASN A 235 15.37 18.20 2.60
N GLU A 236 15.74 19.45 2.87
CA GLU A 236 14.99 20.63 2.43
C GLU A 236 14.95 20.76 0.90
N LYS A 237 16.07 20.52 0.21
CA LYS A 237 16.15 20.56 -1.25
C LYS A 237 15.26 19.49 -1.90
N LYS A 238 15.35 18.23 -1.47
CA LYS A 238 14.47 17.14 -1.96
C LYS A 238 12.99 17.43 -1.67
N THR A 239 12.69 18.05 -0.53
CA THR A 239 11.30 18.42 -0.19
C THR A 239 10.78 19.52 -1.12
N LYS A 240 11.61 20.47 -1.53
CA LYS A 240 11.25 21.49 -2.53
C LYS A 240 11.07 20.87 -3.92
N GLU A 241 11.96 19.99 -4.36
CA GLU A 241 11.85 19.28 -5.65
C GLU A 241 10.55 18.46 -5.74
N ARG A 242 10.19 17.73 -4.67
CA ARG A 242 8.93 16.97 -4.57
C ARG A 242 7.66 17.83 -4.53
N ARG A 243 7.77 19.13 -4.27
CA ARG A 243 6.64 20.08 -4.29
C ARG A 243 6.45 20.75 -5.64
N GLN A 244 7.48 20.72 -6.50
CA GLN A 244 7.46 21.30 -7.85
C GLN A 244 7.07 20.27 -8.92
N THR A 245 7.04 18.99 -8.57
CA THR A 245 6.54 17.87 -9.38
C THR A 245 5.15 17.46 -8.94
#